data_AF-A0A5C2S6X8-F1
#
_entry.id   AF-A0A5C2S6X8-F1
#
_cell.length_a   1.000
_cell.length_b   1.000
_cell.length_c   1.000
_cell.angle_alpha   90.00
_cell.angle_beta   90.00
_cell.angle_gamma   90.00
#
_symmetry.space_group_name_H-M   'P 1'
#
loop_
_entity.id
_entity.type
_entity.pdbx_description
1 polymer ?
#
loop_
_entity_poly.entity_id
_entity_poly.type
_entity_poly.pdbx_seq_one_letter_code
_entity_poly.pdbx_strand_id
1 'polypeptide(L)'
;MQFTRKFTALVFVVTAATISQVMASPTTLASLVTVDEFYDWLNTTDAKITFIGKPIDPNAPPSPDNVIVTYCSDRTQNVCGGPCTVYNGGAACLYAPDTNCLSATANVGFCDHTDCGGSCNQLASCGTRLDNGFCYTPGTNSIIVPPS
;
A
#
# COMPACT_ATOMS: atom_id res chain seq x y z
N MET A 1 -36.41 39.06 -64.19
CA MET A 1 -37.11 39.65 -63.04
C MET A 1 -37.36 38.56 -62.00
N GLN A 2 -36.71 38.73 -60.85
CA GLN A 2 -36.98 38.26 -59.48
C GLN A 2 -38.26 37.43 -59.22
N PHE A 3 -38.14 36.33 -58.47
CA PHE A 3 -39.04 35.91 -57.35
C PHE A 3 -38.40 34.72 -56.61
N THR A 4 -37.58 34.98 -55.60
CA THR A 4 -37.91 35.04 -54.15
C THR A 4 -38.10 33.67 -53.50
N ARG A 5 -37.10 33.33 -52.67
CA ARG A 5 -36.95 32.13 -51.83
C ARG A 5 -38.08 31.96 -50.81
N LYS A 6 -38.45 30.72 -50.51
CA LYS A 6 -39.02 30.30 -49.22
C LYS A 6 -38.24 29.11 -48.68
N PHE A 7 -37.42 29.38 -47.67
CA PHE A 7 -36.71 28.37 -46.87
C PHE A 7 -37.61 28.01 -45.68
N THR A 8 -38.01 26.75 -45.59
CA THR A 8 -38.64 26.20 -44.39
C THR A 8 -38.17 24.77 -44.20
N ALA A 9 -37.34 24.52 -43.20
CA ALA A 9 -37.36 23.29 -42.42
C ALA A 9 -36.51 23.48 -41.15
N LEU A 10 -37.19 23.37 -40.02
CA LEU A 10 -36.63 23.36 -38.66
C LEU A 10 -35.66 22.19 -38.49
N VAL A 11 -34.52 22.44 -37.85
CA VAL A 11 -33.70 21.38 -37.27
C VAL A 11 -33.58 21.68 -35.77
N PHE A 12 -34.29 20.90 -34.96
CA PHE A 12 -34.08 20.83 -33.53
C PHE A 12 -32.82 20.02 -33.27
N VAL A 13 -31.73 20.68 -32.86
CA VAL A 13 -30.53 20.01 -32.39
C VAL A 13 -30.72 19.73 -30.90
N VAL A 14 -31.02 18.47 -30.57
CA VAL A 14 -31.01 17.98 -29.18
C VAL A 14 -29.55 17.85 -28.76
N THR A 15 -29.07 18.77 -27.93
CA THR A 15 -27.76 18.67 -27.29
C THR A 15 -27.83 17.59 -26.23
N ALA A 16 -27.46 16.36 -26.58
CA ALA A 16 -27.19 15.31 -25.62
C ALA A 16 -25.96 15.73 -24.79
N ALA A 17 -26.20 16.18 -23.55
CA ALA A 17 -25.14 16.39 -22.58
C ALA A 17 -24.57 15.02 -22.20
N THR A 18 -23.43 14.65 -22.80
CA THR A 18 -22.64 13.50 -22.36
C THR A 18 -22.02 13.84 -21.02
N ILE A 19 -22.70 13.47 -19.93
CA ILE A 19 -22.10 13.45 -18.61
C ILE A 19 -21.02 12.38 -18.66
N SER A 20 -19.77 12.80 -18.85
CA SER A 20 -18.60 11.96 -18.67
C SER A 20 -18.55 11.58 -17.19
N GLN A 21 -19.11 10.42 -16.87
CA GLN A 21 -18.95 9.83 -15.55
C GLN A 21 -17.51 9.33 -15.51
N VAL A 22 -16.59 10.19 -15.06
CA VAL A 22 -15.29 9.77 -14.59
C VAL A 22 -15.59 8.90 -13.38
N MET A 23 -15.78 7.61 -13.65
CA MET A 23 -15.75 6.58 -12.63
C MET A 23 -14.30 6.61 -12.15
N ALA A 24 -14.07 7.33 -11.05
CA ALA A 24 -12.84 7.19 -10.30
C ALA A 24 -12.77 5.71 -9.93
N SER A 25 -12.01 4.95 -10.72
CA SER A 25 -11.58 3.63 -10.29
C SER A 25 -10.90 3.88 -8.94
N PRO A 26 -11.28 3.17 -7.86
CA PRO A 26 -10.45 3.21 -6.68
C PRO A 26 -9.07 2.80 -7.16
N THR A 27 -8.12 3.74 -7.13
CA THR A 27 -6.72 3.43 -7.31
C THR A 27 -6.46 2.39 -6.24
N THR A 28 -6.42 1.12 -6.63
CA THR A 28 -5.86 0.08 -5.80
C THR A 28 -4.47 0.60 -5.50
N LEU A 29 -4.26 1.09 -4.28
CA LEU A 29 -2.95 1.37 -3.72
C LEU A 29 -2.27 0.02 -3.69
N ALA A 30 -1.70 -0.36 -4.84
CA ALA A 30 -1.28 -1.69 -5.18
C ALA A 30 0.01 -2.00 -4.43
N SER A 31 -0.11 -2.20 -3.12
CA SER A 31 0.99 -2.55 -2.22
C SER A 31 0.61 -2.77 -0.75
N LEU A 32 -0.61 -2.45 -0.36
CA LEU A 32 -1.01 -2.51 1.05
C LEU A 32 -1.74 -3.82 1.29
N VAL A 33 -1.30 -4.56 2.30
CA VAL A 33 -2.08 -5.69 2.80
C VAL A 33 -3.23 -5.16 3.65
N THR A 34 -4.38 -5.79 3.55
CA THR A 34 -5.48 -5.56 4.49
C THR A 34 -5.13 -6.14 5.86
N VAL A 35 -5.84 -5.67 6.89
CA VAL A 35 -5.70 -6.20 8.25
C VAL A 35 -6.02 -7.70 8.30
N ASP A 36 -7.04 -8.14 7.54
CA ASP A 36 -7.45 -9.54 7.48
C ASP A 36 -6.37 -10.42 6.82
N GLU A 37 -5.79 -9.98 5.69
CA GLU A 37 -4.67 -10.67 5.04
C GLU A 37 -3.45 -10.81 5.97
N PHE A 38 -3.20 -9.79 6.80
CA PHE A 38 -2.15 -9.84 7.81
C PHE A 38 -2.44 -10.88 8.90
N TYR A 39 -3.68 -10.97 9.40
CA TYR A 39 -4.06 -11.99 10.38
C TYR A 39 -4.01 -13.41 9.80
N ASP A 40 -4.42 -13.59 8.55
CA ASP A 40 -4.31 -14.88 7.85
C ASP A 40 -2.85 -15.33 7.72
N TRP A 41 -1.95 -14.40 7.39
CA TRP A 41 -0.52 -14.67 7.38
C TRP A 41 0.00 -15.04 8.77
N LEU A 42 -0.37 -14.29 9.83
CA LEU A 42 0.03 -14.59 11.20
C LEU A 42 -0.37 -16.01 11.65
N ASN A 43 -1.54 -16.49 11.22
CA ASN A 43 -2.05 -17.80 11.60
C ASN A 43 -1.36 -18.96 10.87
N THR A 44 -0.73 -18.69 9.72
CA THR A 44 -0.17 -19.71 8.84
C THR A 44 1.36 -19.71 8.79
N THR A 45 1.98 -18.62 9.24
CA THR A 45 3.44 -18.46 9.22
C THR A 45 4.12 -19.25 10.34
N ASP A 46 5.25 -19.87 10.01
CA ASP A 46 6.18 -20.51 10.95
C ASP A 46 7.37 -19.59 11.31
N ALA A 47 7.32 -18.33 10.87
CA ALA A 47 8.35 -17.35 11.16
C ALA A 47 8.43 -17.03 12.67
N LYS A 48 9.65 -16.81 13.17
CA LYS A 48 9.86 -16.30 14.52
C LYS A 48 9.62 -14.79 14.52
N ILE A 49 8.47 -14.38 15.05
CA ILE A 49 8.03 -12.99 15.04
C ILE A 49 8.35 -12.29 16.36
N THR A 50 8.96 -11.12 16.27
CA THR A 50 9.08 -10.16 17.37
C THR A 50 8.01 -9.09 17.21
N PHE A 51 7.19 -8.84 18.23
CA PHE A 51 6.18 -7.79 18.18
C PHE A 51 6.67 -6.52 18.87
N ILE A 52 6.49 -5.38 18.23
CA ILE A 52 6.81 -4.05 18.75
C ILE A 52 5.62 -3.09 18.62
N GLY A 53 5.47 -2.19 19.59
CA GLY A 53 4.33 -1.25 19.64
C GLY A 53 3.15 -1.81 20.43
N LYS A 54 1.93 -1.53 19.97
CA LYS A 54 0.68 -1.96 20.62
C LYS A 54 0.47 -3.47 20.45
N PRO A 55 -0.14 -4.15 21.43
CA PRO A 55 -0.50 -5.55 21.29
C PRO A 55 -1.37 -5.79 20.06
N ILE A 56 -1.19 -6.94 19.41
CA ILE A 56 -2.05 -7.42 18.34
C ILE A 56 -3.04 -8.39 18.97
N ASP A 57 -4.32 -8.05 18.92
CA ASP A 57 -5.41 -8.89 19.41
C ASP A 57 -6.11 -9.55 18.21
N PRO A 58 -6.01 -10.87 18.02
CA PRO A 58 -6.68 -11.54 16.90
C PRO A 58 -8.22 -11.42 16.95
N ASN A 59 -8.81 -11.00 18.08
CA ASN A 59 -10.24 -10.82 18.24
C ASN A 59 -10.69 -9.36 18.08
N ALA A 60 -9.77 -8.43 17.89
CA ALA A 60 -10.09 -7.01 17.73
C ALA A 60 -9.21 -6.36 16.64
N PRO A 61 -9.80 -5.61 15.70
CA PRO A 61 -9.00 -4.90 14.71
C PRO A 61 -8.07 -3.89 15.41
N PRO A 62 -6.88 -3.63 14.85
CA PRO A 62 -6.03 -2.53 15.32
C PRO A 62 -6.81 -1.20 15.22
N SER A 63 -6.39 -0.22 16.03
CA SER A 63 -6.91 1.15 15.92
C SER A 63 -6.83 1.62 14.47
N PRO A 64 -7.83 2.34 13.92
CA PRO A 64 -7.79 2.83 12.54
C PRO A 64 -6.56 3.73 12.28
N ASP A 65 -6.04 4.35 13.35
CA ASP A 65 -4.86 5.21 13.30
C ASP A 65 -3.52 4.44 13.35
N ASN A 66 -3.57 3.12 13.54
CA ASN A 66 -2.37 2.29 13.59
C ASN A 66 -2.08 1.69 12.21
N VAL A 67 -0.81 1.74 11.85
CA VAL A 67 -0.24 0.99 10.74
C VAL A 67 0.38 -0.29 11.29
N ILE A 68 0.11 -1.41 10.61
CA ILE A 68 0.82 -2.66 10.84
C ILE A 68 1.93 -2.76 9.79
N VAL A 69 3.16 -3.00 10.24
CA VAL A 69 4.32 -3.24 9.37
C VAL A 69 4.95 -4.54 9.77
N THR A 70 5.12 -5.45 8.81
CA THR A 70 5.88 -6.69 8.98
C THR A 70 7.12 -6.61 8.15
N TYR A 71 8.30 -6.83 8.74
CA TYR A 71 9.56 -6.83 8.03
C TYR A 71 10.43 -7.97 8.50
N CYS A 72 11.14 -8.61 7.57
CA CYS A 72 11.96 -9.77 7.85
C CYS A 72 13.33 -9.68 7.18
N SER A 73 14.31 -10.36 7.77
CA SER A 73 15.70 -10.33 7.29
C SER A 73 16.01 -11.34 6.20
N ASP A 74 15.19 -12.38 6.02
CA ASP A 74 15.47 -13.44 5.04
C ASP A 74 14.40 -13.56 3.95
N ARG A 75 14.82 -14.12 2.83
CA ARG A 75 13.95 -14.46 1.70
C ARG A 75 14.42 -15.77 1.07
N THR A 76 13.48 -16.68 0.84
CA THR A 76 13.71 -17.88 0.02
C THR A 76 12.74 -17.87 -1.16
N GLN A 77 13.25 -17.73 -2.38
CA GLN A 77 12.45 -17.60 -3.60
C GLN A 77 11.45 -16.44 -3.51
N ASN A 78 10.14 -16.70 -3.42
CA ASN A 78 9.11 -15.66 -3.29
C ASN A 78 8.57 -15.52 -1.86
N VAL A 79 9.12 -16.28 -0.91
CA VAL A 79 8.68 -16.27 0.48
C VAL A 79 9.59 -15.36 1.31
N CYS A 80 8.98 -14.36 1.94
CA CYS A 80 9.62 -13.55 2.97
C CYS A 80 9.58 -14.28 4.32
N GLY A 81 10.69 -14.31 5.06
CA GLY A 81 10.74 -15.06 6.32
C GLY A 81 12.03 -14.86 7.11
N GLY A 82 12.37 -15.87 7.91
CA GLY A 82 13.45 -15.78 8.89
C GLY A 82 13.04 -15.00 10.14
N PRO A 83 13.97 -14.28 10.80
CA PRO A 83 13.64 -13.30 11.82
C PRO A 83 12.73 -12.20 11.26
N CYS A 84 11.49 -12.17 11.75
CA CYS A 84 10.51 -11.16 11.39
C CYS A 84 10.21 -10.26 12.59
N THR A 85 9.92 -9.00 12.32
CA THR A 85 9.39 -8.07 13.31
C THR A 85 8.08 -7.48 12.80
N VAL A 86 7.09 -7.42 13.67
CA VAL A 86 5.79 -6.82 13.41
C VAL A 86 5.63 -5.60 14.29
N TYR A 87 5.47 -4.44 13.67
CA TYR A 87 5.08 -3.19 14.30
C TYR A 87 3.58 -2.98 14.20
N ASN A 88 2.97 -2.53 15.30
CA ASN A 88 1.59 -2.04 15.33
C ASN A 88 1.55 -0.69 16.09
N GLY A 89 1.34 0.41 15.38
CA GLY A 89 1.30 1.73 15.99
C GLY A 89 1.17 2.85 14.96
N GLY A 90 1.24 4.10 15.43
CA GLY A 90 1.10 5.28 14.57
C GLY A 90 2.42 5.68 13.89
N ALA A 91 2.54 6.97 13.56
CA ALA A 91 3.73 7.52 12.91
C ALA A 91 5.01 7.26 13.73
N ALA A 92 6.04 6.71 13.08
CA ALA A 92 7.30 6.36 13.71
C ALA A 92 8.43 6.23 12.67
N CYS A 93 9.67 6.41 13.12
CA CYS A 93 10.85 5.90 12.43
C CYS A 93 11.27 4.60 13.09
N LEU A 94 11.15 3.49 12.38
CA LEU A 94 11.50 2.16 12.89
C LEU A 94 12.94 1.84 12.53
N TYR A 95 13.72 1.43 13.53
CA TYR A 95 15.03 0.81 13.30
C TYR A 95 14.81 -0.62 12.80
N ALA A 96 15.18 -0.87 11.54
CA ALA A 96 14.88 -2.12 10.83
C ALA A 96 16.10 -2.58 10.02
N PRO A 97 17.28 -2.79 10.65
CA PRO A 97 18.50 -3.19 9.97
C PRO A 97 18.33 -4.55 9.28
N ASP A 98 19.08 -4.75 8.21
CA ASP A 98 19.15 -6.00 7.45
C ASP A 98 17.77 -6.51 6.95
N THR A 99 16.81 -5.60 6.81
CA THR A 99 15.49 -5.95 6.27
C THR A 99 15.64 -6.26 4.78
N ASN A 100 15.17 -7.44 4.38
CA ASN A 100 15.18 -7.88 2.99
C ASN A 100 13.80 -7.87 2.34
N CYS A 101 12.76 -7.92 3.16
CA CYS A 101 11.40 -7.84 2.67
C CYS A 101 10.47 -7.28 3.74
N LEU A 102 9.45 -6.54 3.29
CA LEU A 102 8.47 -5.95 4.18
C LEU A 102 7.07 -5.89 3.55
N SER A 103 6.06 -5.89 4.40
CA SER A 103 4.65 -5.72 4.08
C SER A 103 4.06 -4.73 5.07
N ALA A 104 3.07 -3.94 4.66
CA ALA A 104 2.40 -3.01 5.57
C ALA A 104 0.96 -2.73 5.16
N THR A 105 0.16 -2.28 6.12
CA THR A 105 -1.24 -1.85 5.90
C THR A 105 -1.35 -0.40 5.43
N ALA A 106 -0.25 0.36 5.43
CA ALA A 106 -0.16 1.72 4.90
C ALA A 106 1.11 1.91 4.06
N ASN A 107 1.14 2.99 3.26
CA ASN A 107 2.26 3.25 2.35
C ASN A 107 3.48 3.79 3.11
N VAL A 108 4.25 2.87 3.69
CA VAL A 108 5.46 3.18 4.45
C VAL A 108 6.63 3.52 3.53
N GLY A 109 7.56 4.33 4.02
CA GLY A 109 8.86 4.53 3.40
C GLY A 109 9.86 3.50 3.91
N PHE A 110 10.75 3.00 3.05
CA PHE A 110 11.87 2.16 3.46
C PHE A 110 13.17 2.80 2.97
N CYS A 111 14.15 2.91 3.87
CA CYS A 111 15.36 3.69 3.69
C CYS A 111 16.60 2.83 3.93
N ASP A 112 17.71 3.17 3.26
CA ASP A 112 18.99 2.48 3.35
C ASP A 112 19.83 2.90 4.58
N HIS A 113 19.47 3.97 5.28
CA HIS A 113 20.09 4.39 6.54
C HIS A 113 19.22 4.03 7.75
N THR A 114 19.79 4.09 8.96
CA THR A 114 19.14 3.65 10.21
C THR A 114 18.25 4.70 10.87
N ASP A 115 18.34 5.96 10.45
CA ASP A 115 17.70 7.14 11.03
C ASP A 115 16.54 7.68 10.18
N CYS A 116 15.97 6.84 9.31
CA CYS A 116 14.98 7.26 8.31
C CYS A 116 15.47 8.36 7.35
N GLY A 117 16.79 8.39 7.12
CA GLY A 117 17.45 9.26 6.14
C GLY A 117 17.98 8.49 4.93
N GLY A 118 18.85 9.15 4.17
CA GLY A 118 19.49 8.55 2.99
C GLY A 118 18.55 8.41 1.79
N SER A 119 18.65 7.28 1.10
CA SER A 119 17.82 6.92 -0.04
C SER A 119 16.58 6.17 0.43
N CYS A 120 15.42 6.82 0.33
CA CYS A 120 14.15 6.24 0.72
C CYS A 120 13.25 5.99 -0.49
N ASN A 121 12.57 4.85 -0.49
CA ASN A 121 11.53 4.51 -1.46
C ASN A 121 10.21 4.26 -0.72
N GLN A 122 9.10 4.31 -1.46
CA GLN A 122 7.79 4.01 -0.88
C GLN A 122 7.42 2.56 -1.14
N LEU A 123 6.72 1.93 -0.21
CA LEU A 123 6.21 0.57 -0.38
C LEU A 123 5.33 0.47 -1.65
N ALA A 124 4.54 1.50 -1.94
CA ALA A 124 3.77 1.62 -3.19
C ALA A 124 4.61 1.51 -4.48
N SER A 125 5.90 1.85 -4.44
CA SER A 125 6.81 1.71 -5.59
C SER A 125 7.62 0.40 -5.59
N CYS A 126 7.12 -0.64 -4.93
CA CYS A 126 7.78 -1.94 -4.87
C CYS A 126 8.11 -2.49 -6.27
N GLY A 127 9.40 -2.76 -6.52
CA GLY A 127 9.84 -3.31 -7.80
C GLY A 127 9.62 -4.82 -7.93
N THR A 128 9.78 -5.59 -6.85
CA THR A 128 9.61 -7.05 -6.87
C THR A 128 8.69 -7.49 -5.74
N ARG A 129 7.50 -7.96 -6.12
CA ARG A 129 6.49 -8.49 -5.21
C ARG A 129 6.83 -9.92 -4.81
N LEU A 130 6.50 -10.24 -3.57
CA LEU A 130 6.64 -11.54 -2.93
C LEU A 130 5.26 -12.04 -2.51
N ASP A 131 5.20 -13.28 -2.04
CA ASP A 131 3.96 -13.89 -1.56
C ASP A 131 3.42 -13.13 -0.33
N ASN A 132 2.10 -13.22 -0.08
CA ASN A 132 1.42 -12.57 1.06
C ASN A 132 1.57 -11.03 1.12
N GLY A 133 1.68 -10.39 -0.04
CA GLY A 133 1.75 -8.93 -0.15
C GLY A 133 3.09 -8.31 0.26
N PHE A 134 4.11 -9.13 0.52
CA PHE A 134 5.44 -8.63 0.80
C PHE A 134 6.09 -7.98 -0.44
N CYS A 135 6.94 -7.01 -0.17
CA CYS A 135 7.84 -6.41 -1.13
C CYS A 135 9.27 -6.86 -0.85
N TYR A 136 10.03 -7.16 -1.90
CA TYR A 136 11.48 -7.33 -1.79
C TYR A 136 12.17 -5.97 -1.69
N THR A 137 12.78 -5.70 -0.54
CA THR A 137 13.36 -4.41 -0.16
C THR A 137 14.75 -4.60 0.44
N PRO A 138 15.71 -5.22 -0.29
CA PRO A 138 17.03 -5.53 0.25
C PRO A 138 17.79 -4.27 0.63
N GLY A 139 18.55 -4.35 1.73
CA GLY A 139 19.35 -3.23 2.23
C GLY A 139 18.53 -2.15 2.93
N THR A 140 17.27 -2.45 3.29
CA THR A 140 16.48 -1.56 4.15
C THR A 140 17.07 -1.59 5.55
N ASN A 141 17.31 -0.41 6.12
CA ASN A 141 17.83 -0.23 7.48
C ASN A 141 16.89 0.56 8.39
N SER A 142 15.90 1.26 7.83
CA SER A 142 14.83 1.87 8.60
C SER A 142 13.54 2.00 7.80
N ILE A 143 12.42 2.13 8.52
CA ILE A 143 11.08 2.23 7.94
C ILE A 143 10.38 3.46 8.51
N ILE A 144 9.90 4.33 7.61
CA ILE A 144 9.08 5.49 7.92
C ILE A 144 7.62 5.06 7.91
N VAL A 145 6.99 5.06 9.08
CA VAL A 145 5.55 4.88 9.23
C VAL A 145 4.88 6.26 9.18
N PRO A 146 3.99 6.52 8.21
CA PRO A 146 3.30 7.79 8.12
C PRO A 146 2.24 7.93 9.23
N PRO A 147 1.84 9.17 9.57
CA PRO A 147 0.62 9.38 10.33
C PRO A 147 -0.60 8.91 9.51
N SER A 148 -1.57 8.32 10.20
CA SER A 148 -2.88 7.93 9.69
C SER A 148 -3.77 9.12 9.38
#